data_AF-A0A7V9QG27-F1
#
_entry.id   AF-A0A7V9QG27-F1
#
_cell.length_a   1.000
_cell.length_b   1.000
_cell.length_c   1.000
_cell.angle_alpha   90.00
_cell.angle_beta   90.00
_cell.angle_gamma   90.00
#
_symmetry.space_group_name_H-M   'P 1'
#
loop_
_entity.id
_entity.type
_entity.pdbx_description
1 polymer ?
#
loop_
_entity_poly.entity_id
_entity_poly.type
_entity_poly.pdbx_seq_one_letter_code
_entity_poly.pdbx_strand_id
1 'polypeptide(L)'
;MTADIARESESDLAASLFVGSGEMAQRCRAFDWSTTPVGPVSTWSQSLRTTAGILLESRNPMFLWWGPELVQFYNDAYRPSLGLGDRHEHALGAKGREF
;
A
#
# COMPACT_ATOMS: atom_id res chain seq x y z
N MET A 1 25.69 -9.12 26.97
CA MET A 1 25.05 -7.83 26.64
C MET A 1 24.29 -8.01 25.35
N THR A 2 23.17 -8.74 25.43
CA THR A 2 22.25 -8.98 24.32
C THR A 2 21.33 -7.78 24.24
N ALA A 3 21.47 -6.98 23.19
CA ALA A 3 20.49 -5.95 22.89
C ALA A 3 19.18 -6.67 22.54
N ASP A 4 18.12 -6.40 23.32
CA ASP A 4 16.74 -6.66 22.91
C ASP A 4 16.50 -5.82 21.65
N ILE A 5 16.62 -6.45 20.48
CA ILE A 5 16.12 -5.88 19.24
C ILE A 5 14.60 -5.92 19.38
N ALA A 6 14.01 -4.81 19.80
CA ALA A 6 12.55 -4.66 19.81
C ALA A 6 12.05 -5.01 18.41
N ARG A 7 11.26 -6.08 18.32
CA ARG A 7 10.59 -6.47 17.09
C ARG A 7 9.67 -5.32 16.71
N GLU A 8 10.01 -4.55 15.67
CA GLU A 8 9.17 -3.46 15.16
C GLU A 8 7.75 -3.99 14.93
N SER A 9 6.76 -3.23 15.36
CA SER A 9 5.37 -3.61 15.11
C SER A 9 5.06 -3.44 13.62
N GLU A 10 4.07 -4.19 13.12
CA GLU A 10 3.60 -4.07 11.74
C GLU A 10 3.18 -2.63 11.40
N SER A 11 2.62 -1.92 12.38
CA SER A 11 2.25 -0.50 12.26
C SER A 11 3.47 0.40 12.08
N ASP A 12 4.57 0.13 12.79
CA ASP A 12 5.80 0.92 12.69
C ASP A 12 6.49 0.70 11.34
N LEU A 13 6.48 -0.55 10.85
CA LEU A 13 6.96 -0.91 9.52
C LEU A 13 6.14 -0.23 8.41
N ALA A 14 4.81 -0.26 8.53
CA ALA A 14 3.94 0.45 7.58
C ALA A 14 4.20 1.98 7.65
N ALA A 15 4.41 2.53 8.84
CA ALA A 15 4.73 3.94 9.02
C ALA A 15 6.06 4.35 8.37
N SER A 16 7.09 3.52 8.50
CA SER A 16 8.40 3.77 7.87
C SER A 16 8.37 3.57 6.35
N LEU A 17 7.50 2.69 5.85
CA LEU A 17 7.35 2.44 4.42
C LEU A 17 6.54 3.54 3.70
N PHE A 18 5.51 4.07 4.34
CA PHE A 18 4.54 5.00 3.74
C PHE A 18 4.62 6.39 4.38
N VAL A 19 5.77 7.04 4.19
CA VAL A 19 6.16 8.29 4.87
C VAL A 19 5.32 9.50 4.45
N GLY A 20 4.64 9.44 3.30
CA GLY A 20 3.85 10.54 2.74
C GLY A 20 2.68 10.99 3.63
N SER A 21 2.34 12.28 3.52
CA SER A 21 1.19 12.89 4.19
C SER A 21 -0.11 12.83 3.38
N GLY A 22 -0.07 12.32 2.15
CA GLY A 22 -1.24 12.15 1.28
C GLY A 22 -2.28 11.19 1.86
N GLU A 23 -3.52 11.28 1.38
CA GLU A 23 -4.61 10.41 1.82
C GLU A 23 -4.27 8.94 1.54
N MET A 24 -3.71 8.64 0.37
CA MET A 24 -3.37 7.24 0.05
C MET A 24 -2.22 6.72 0.91
N ALA A 25 -1.24 7.55 1.28
CA ALA A 25 -0.20 7.14 2.21
C ALA A 25 -0.78 6.84 3.61
N GLN A 26 -1.71 7.66 4.10
CA GLN A 26 -2.41 7.41 5.36
C GLN A 26 -3.26 6.13 5.31
N ARG A 27 -4.00 5.92 4.21
CA ARG A 27 -4.80 4.71 4.01
C ARG A 27 -3.93 3.47 3.94
N CYS A 28 -2.82 3.49 3.19
CA CYS A 28 -1.87 2.38 3.13
C CYS A 28 -1.29 2.03 4.50
N ARG A 29 -1.06 3.01 5.39
CA ARG A 29 -0.62 2.76 6.77
C ARG A 29 -1.69 2.10 7.65
N ALA A 30 -2.95 2.50 7.47
CA ALA A 30 -4.07 1.99 8.26
C ALA A 30 -4.66 0.68 7.71
N PHE A 31 -4.31 0.30 6.49
CA PHE A 31 -4.89 -0.86 5.80
C PHE A 31 -4.30 -2.17 6.33
N ASP A 32 -5.15 -3.14 6.65
CA ASP A 32 -4.72 -4.47 7.08
C ASP A 32 -4.30 -5.32 5.86
N TRP A 33 -3.04 -5.17 5.46
CA TRP A 33 -2.46 -5.88 4.33
C TRP A 33 -2.41 -7.40 4.51
N SER A 34 -2.49 -7.91 5.76
CA SER A 34 -2.52 -9.35 6.02
C SER A 34 -3.76 -10.05 5.43
N THR A 35 -4.81 -9.27 5.15
CA THR A 35 -6.04 -9.75 4.50
C THR A 35 -5.94 -9.88 2.98
N THR A 36 -4.83 -9.46 2.38
CA THR A 36 -4.62 -9.44 0.92
C THR A 36 -3.64 -10.52 0.46
N PRO A 37 -3.63 -10.88 -0.84
CA PRO A 37 -2.65 -11.82 -1.39
C PRO A 37 -1.17 -11.40 -1.28
N VAL A 38 -0.86 -10.11 -1.05
CA VAL A 38 0.53 -9.67 -0.81
C VAL A 38 0.98 -9.88 0.64
N GLY A 39 0.05 -10.21 1.54
CA GLY A 39 0.33 -10.45 2.95
C GLY A 39 0.73 -9.19 3.74
N PRO A 40 1.10 -9.36 5.01
CA PRO A 40 1.56 -8.25 5.85
C PRO A 40 2.82 -7.60 5.25
N VAL A 41 2.97 -6.29 5.42
CA VAL A 41 4.09 -5.45 4.97
C VAL A 41 5.44 -6.02 5.40
N SER A 42 5.53 -6.63 6.58
CA SER A 42 6.75 -7.31 7.06
C SER A 42 7.22 -8.45 6.14
N THR A 43 6.33 -9.02 5.33
CA THR A 43 6.63 -10.12 4.40
C THR A 43 6.86 -9.66 2.96
N TRP A 44 6.65 -8.37 2.67
CA TRP A 44 6.78 -7.86 1.31
C TRP A 44 8.20 -8.03 0.78
N SER A 45 8.31 -8.21 -0.54
CA SER A 45 9.62 -8.16 -1.19
C SER A 45 10.16 -6.73 -1.19
N GLN A 46 11.48 -6.58 -1.27
CA GLN A 46 12.10 -5.25 -1.38
C GLN A 46 11.58 -4.49 -2.60
N SER A 47 11.36 -5.19 -3.72
CA SER A 47 10.84 -4.59 -4.95
C SER A 47 9.43 -4.01 -4.76
N LEU A 48 8.54 -4.71 -4.04
CA LEU A 48 7.20 -4.20 -3.75
C LEU A 48 7.28 -2.94 -2.88
N ARG A 49 8.08 -3.00 -1.79
CA ARG A 49 8.30 -1.84 -0.91
C ARG A 49 8.76 -0.61 -1.67
N THR A 50 9.80 -0.75 -2.49
CA THR A 50 10.34 0.36 -3.29
C THR A 50 9.31 0.89 -4.29
N THR A 51 8.59 0.00 -4.99
CA THR A 51 7.60 0.41 -6.00
C THR A 51 6.41 1.13 -5.36
N ALA A 52 5.91 0.64 -4.22
CA ALA A 52 4.84 1.27 -3.47
C ALA A 52 5.25 2.66 -2.94
N GLY A 53 6.48 2.81 -2.45
CA GLY A 53 7.04 4.09 -2.05
C GLY A 53 7.07 5.11 -3.20
N ILE A 54 7.65 4.72 -4.35
CA ILE A 54 7.68 5.57 -5.56
C ILE A 54 6.27 5.98 -5.99
N LEU A 55 5.33 5.04 -6.01
CA LEU A 55 3.95 5.28 -6.39
C LEU A 55 3.29 6.32 -5.48
N LEU A 56 3.45 6.20 -4.16
CA LEU A 56 2.82 7.09 -3.18
C LEU A 56 3.47 8.48 -3.10
N GLU A 57 4.77 8.60 -3.41
CA GLU A 57 5.47 9.89 -3.43
C GLU A 57 5.24 10.69 -4.72
N SER A 58 4.85 10.01 -5.80
CA SER A 58 4.61 10.66 -7.09
C SER A 58 3.41 11.60 -7.07
N ARG A 59 3.59 12.78 -7.68
CA ARG A 59 2.50 13.74 -7.94
C ARG A 59 1.73 13.44 -9.22
N ASN A 60 2.26 12.55 -10.06
CA ASN A 60 1.58 12.13 -11.29
C ASN A 60 0.62 10.98 -10.99
N PRO A 61 -0.53 10.86 -11.69
CA PRO A 61 -1.44 9.72 -11.51
C PRO A 61 -0.70 8.40 -11.73
N MET A 62 -0.70 7.53 -10.71
CA MET A 62 -0.06 6.22 -10.77
C MET A 62 -0.97 5.13 -10.18
N PHE A 63 -0.94 3.98 -10.85
CA PHE A 63 -1.65 2.76 -10.49
C PHE A 63 -0.72 1.56 -10.70
N LEU A 64 -0.83 0.56 -9.84
CA LEU A 64 -0.04 -0.66 -9.88
C LEU A 64 -0.94 -1.87 -9.59
N TRP A 65 -0.82 -2.88 -10.46
CA TRP A 65 -1.19 -4.24 -10.14
C TRP A 65 0.04 -5.04 -9.75
N TRP A 66 -0.03 -5.70 -8.59
CA TRP A 66 1.08 -6.50 -8.09
C TRP A 66 0.71 -7.97 -7.94
N GLY A 67 1.61 -8.83 -8.42
CA GLY A 67 1.53 -10.28 -8.25
C GLY A 67 0.41 -10.95 -9.07
N PRO A 68 0.22 -12.28 -8.87
CA PRO A 68 -0.70 -13.08 -9.67
C PRO A 68 -2.18 -12.68 -9.53
N GLU A 69 -2.57 -12.20 -8.35
CA GLU A 69 -3.93 -11.77 -8.03
C GLU A 69 -4.18 -10.29 -8.39
N LEU A 70 -3.19 -9.61 -8.99
CA LEU A 70 -3.27 -8.21 -9.41
C LEU A 70 -3.73 -7.29 -8.27
N VAL A 71 -3.08 -7.40 -7.11
CA VAL A 71 -3.41 -6.57 -5.94
C VAL A 71 -3.17 -5.10 -6.29
N GLN A 72 -4.15 -4.27 -5.99
CA GLN A 72 -4.21 -2.87 -6.43
C GLN A 72 -3.56 -1.90 -5.45
N PHE A 73 -2.71 -1.03 -6.00
CA PHE A 73 -2.14 0.15 -5.35
C PHE A 73 -2.31 1.36 -6.27
N TYR A 74 -2.60 2.52 -5.69
CA TYR A 74 -2.69 3.77 -6.45
C TYR A 74 -2.49 4.97 -5.54
N ASN A 75 -2.12 6.10 -6.13
CA ASN A 75 -1.84 7.32 -5.38
C ASN A 75 -3.01 8.30 -5.43
N ASP A 76 -2.89 9.38 -4.64
CA ASP A 76 -3.87 10.44 -4.54
C ASP A 76 -4.24 11.03 -5.91
N ALA A 77 -3.25 11.22 -6.79
CA ALA A 77 -3.44 11.78 -8.12
C ALA A 77 -4.23 10.86 -9.07
N TYR A 78 -4.24 9.54 -8.82
CA TYR A 78 -4.99 8.58 -9.62
C TYR A 78 -6.46 8.44 -9.21
N ARG A 79 -6.84 8.87 -8.00
CA ARG A 79 -8.21 8.72 -7.48
C ARG A 79 -9.31 9.20 -8.44
N PRO A 80 -9.19 10.34 -9.15
CA PRO A 80 -10.22 10.78 -10.09
C PRO A 80 -10.50 9.78 -11.23
N SER A 81 -9.51 8.96 -11.59
CA SER A 81 -9.64 7.93 -12.64
C SER A 81 -10.49 6.72 -12.21
N LEU A 82 -10.69 6.51 -10.91
CA LEU A 82 -11.57 5.45 -10.38
C LEU A 82 -13.08 5.80 -10.52
N GLY A 83 -13.39 6.99 -11.04
CA GLY A 83 -14.75 7.48 -11.26
C GLY A 83 -15.41 8.05 -10.01
N LEU A 84 -16.67 8.43 -10.13
CA LEU A 84 -17.46 9.01 -9.05
C LEU A 84 -17.95 7.92 -8.07
N GLY A 85 -17.95 8.25 -6.78
CA GLY A 85 -18.46 7.41 -5.68
C GLY A 85 -17.40 6.57 -4.97
N ASP A 86 -17.87 5.52 -4.32
CA ASP A 86 -17.17 4.77 -3.26
C ASP A 86 -16.17 3.75 -3.83
N ARG A 87 -15.93 3.77 -5.15
CA ARG A 87 -15.02 2.84 -5.82
C ARG A 87 -13.59 2.95 -5.29
N HIS A 88 -13.13 4.15 -4.95
CA HIS A 88 -11.81 4.28 -4.33
C HIS A 88 -11.76 3.66 -2.92
N GLU A 89 -12.88 3.49 -2.23
CA GLU A 89 -12.86 2.94 -0.87
C GLU A 89 -12.49 1.47 -0.91
N HIS A 90 -12.93 0.78 -1.95
CA HIS A 90 -12.78 -0.66 -2.15
C HIS A 90 -11.61 -1.03 -3.06
N ALA A 91 -11.03 -0.08 -3.80
CA ALA A 91 -9.94 -0.34 -4.74
C ALA A 91 -8.63 -0.76 -4.07
N LEU A 92 -8.30 -0.15 -2.92
CA LEU A 92 -7.01 -0.39 -2.27
C LEU A 92 -6.91 -1.82 -1.77
N GLY A 93 -5.88 -2.55 -2.18
CA GLY A 93 -5.65 -3.93 -1.75
C GLY A 93 -6.59 -4.98 -2.36
N ALA A 94 -7.59 -4.57 -3.15
CA ALA A 94 -8.48 -5.50 -3.84
C ALA A 94 -7.75 -6.24 -4.96
N LYS A 95 -8.23 -7.46 -5.25
CA LYS A 95 -7.75 -8.27 -6.38
C LYS A 95 -8.32 -7.71 -7.67
N GLY A 96 -7.50 -7.61 -8.71
CA GLY A 96 -7.92 -7.01 -9.98
C GLY A 96 -9.05 -7.74 -10.72
N ARG A 97 -9.37 -8.99 -10.35
CA ARG A 97 -10.53 -9.72 -10.91
C ARG A 97 -11.84 -9.46 -10.15
N GLU A 98 -11.75 -8.91 -8.94
CA GLU A 98 -12.87 -8.69 -8.03
C GLU A 98 -13.29 -7.20 -7.98
N PHE A 99 -12.65 -6.35 -8.77
CA PHE A 99 -12.81 -4.89 -8.83
C PHE A 99 -13.02 -4.42 -10.27
#